data_AF-A0A7W0WTJ5-F1
#
_entry.id   AF-A0A7W0WTJ5-F1
#
_cell.length_a   1.000
_cell.length_b   1.000
_cell.length_c   1.000
_cell.angle_alpha   90.00
_cell.angle_beta   90.00
_cell.angle_gamma   90.00
#
_symmetry.space_group_name_H-M   'P 1'
#
loop_
_entity.id
_entity.type
_entity.pdbx_description
1 polymer ?
#
loop_
_entity_poly.entity_id
_entity_poly.type
_entity_poly.pdbx_seq_one_letter_code
_entity_poly.pdbx_strand_id
1 'polypeptide(L)'
;MSDQRQAWFAKMMESGLENEIFMPSDVLAHATPDVLANHLPPELLSKVLQASLAAGSMTPERVLETVTPELLARHLPHEVLWACIAAAAARAGVTNTVAS
;
A
#
# COMPACT_ATOMS: atom_id res chain seq x y z
N MET A 1 -12.57 18.15 0.55
CA MET A 1 -13.22 16.85 0.27
C MET A 1 -12.23 15.73 -0.04
N SER A 2 -11.03 16.04 -0.58
CA SER A 2 -9.91 15.08 -0.73
C SER A 2 -9.46 14.47 0.61
N ASP A 3 -9.38 15.29 1.65
CA ASP A 3 -8.69 14.92 2.90
C ASP A 3 -9.42 13.82 3.69
N GLN A 4 -10.76 13.82 3.67
CA GLN A 4 -11.55 12.78 4.33
C GLN A 4 -11.38 11.43 3.64
N ARG A 5 -11.34 11.42 2.30
CA ARG A 5 -11.14 10.20 1.51
C ARG A 5 -9.72 9.67 1.70
N GLN A 6 -8.73 10.54 1.68
CA GLN A 6 -7.34 10.19 1.97
C GLN A 6 -7.20 9.59 3.39
N ALA A 7 -7.78 10.25 4.40
CA ALA A 7 -7.75 9.76 5.78
C ALA A 7 -8.44 8.39 5.92
N TRP A 8 -9.52 8.16 5.17
CA TRP A 8 -10.17 6.86 5.11
C TRP A 8 -9.26 5.79 4.53
N PHE A 9 -8.57 6.05 3.41
CA PHE A 9 -7.62 5.09 2.83
C PHE A 9 -6.46 4.79 3.77
N ALA A 10 -5.87 5.81 4.39
CA ALA A 10 -4.79 5.63 5.35
C ALA A 10 -5.21 4.68 6.47
N LYS A 11 -6.37 4.97 7.10
CA LYS A 11 -6.90 4.16 8.20
C LYS A 11 -7.30 2.75 7.77
N MET A 12 -7.85 2.57 6.58
CA MET A 12 -8.21 1.25 6.04
C MET A 12 -6.95 0.40 5.80
N MET A 13 -5.91 0.99 5.22
CA MET A 13 -4.63 0.32 4.97
C MET A 13 -3.91 -0.03 6.27
N GLU A 14 -3.85 0.92 7.21
CA GLU A 14 -3.30 0.72 8.56
C GLU A 14 -4.02 -0.42 9.28
N SER A 15 -5.35 -0.32 9.42
CA SER A 15 -6.15 -1.35 10.09
C SER A 15 -6.05 -2.71 9.38
N GLY A 16 -6.02 -2.73 8.04
CA GLY A 16 -5.85 -3.97 7.29
C GLY A 16 -4.53 -4.68 7.58
N LEU A 17 -3.43 -3.92 7.67
CA LEU A 17 -2.10 -4.45 8.00
C LEU A 17 -2.01 -4.86 9.48
N GLU A 18 -2.51 -4.03 10.41
CA GLU A 18 -2.49 -4.31 11.85
C GLU A 18 -3.29 -5.57 12.23
N ASN A 19 -4.41 -5.82 11.55
CA ASN A 19 -5.27 -6.97 11.81
C ASN A 19 -4.91 -8.17 10.93
N GLU A 20 -3.77 -8.13 10.23
CA GLU A 20 -3.26 -9.20 9.34
C GLU A 20 -4.23 -9.61 8.22
N ILE A 21 -5.24 -8.77 7.93
CA ILE A 21 -6.14 -8.94 6.79
C ILE A 21 -5.34 -8.66 5.50
N PHE A 22 -4.47 -7.65 5.55
CA PHE A 22 -3.54 -7.30 4.49
C PHE A 22 -2.15 -7.83 4.85
N MET A 23 -1.48 -8.39 3.86
CA MET A 23 -0.06 -8.66 3.91
C MET A 23 0.69 -7.59 3.12
N PRO A 24 1.93 -7.26 3.51
CA PRO A 24 2.76 -6.31 2.79
C PRO A 24 2.88 -6.59 1.28
N SER A 25 2.91 -7.86 0.90
CA SER A 25 2.96 -8.30 -0.49
C SER A 25 1.78 -7.83 -1.34
N ASP A 26 0.61 -7.63 -0.74
CA ASP A 26 -0.61 -7.31 -1.47
C ASP A 26 -0.69 -5.83 -1.80
N VAL A 27 -0.12 -5.02 -0.92
CA VAL A 27 0.06 -3.60 -1.17
C VAL A 27 0.97 -3.42 -2.37
N LEU A 28 2.09 -4.15 -2.42
CA LEU A 28 3.03 -4.06 -3.53
C LEU A 28 2.56 -4.75 -4.83
N ALA A 29 1.51 -5.57 -4.78
CA ALA A 29 0.92 -6.14 -6.00
C ALA A 29 0.38 -5.05 -6.94
N HIS A 30 -0.08 -3.92 -6.38
CA HIS A 30 -0.61 -2.79 -7.15
C HIS A 30 0.20 -1.50 -6.94
N ALA A 31 0.81 -1.29 -5.76
CA ALA A 31 1.83 -0.28 -5.54
C ALA A 31 3.20 -0.78 -6.03
N THR A 32 3.29 -1.09 -7.32
CA THR A 32 4.50 -1.62 -7.95
C THR A 32 5.64 -0.60 -7.89
N PRO A 33 6.91 -1.01 -8.08
CA PRO A 33 8.03 -0.07 -8.09
C PRO A 33 7.87 1.09 -9.08
N ASP A 34 7.23 0.84 -10.23
CA ASP A 34 6.92 1.87 -11.23
C ASP A 34 5.87 2.87 -10.72
N VAL A 35 4.79 2.39 -10.12
CA VAL A 35 3.77 3.25 -9.49
C VAL A 35 4.38 4.07 -8.36
N LEU A 36 5.20 3.47 -7.52
CA LEU A 36 5.91 4.19 -6.46
C LEU A 36 6.83 5.26 -7.05
N ALA A 37 7.60 4.95 -8.10
CA ALA A 37 8.50 5.90 -8.74
C ALA A 37 7.78 7.10 -9.36
N ASN A 38 6.61 6.88 -9.95
CA ASN A 38 5.82 7.92 -10.60
C ASN A 38 5.05 8.84 -9.64
N HIS A 39 4.77 8.36 -8.42
CA HIS A 39 3.86 9.05 -7.49
C HIS A 39 4.51 9.47 -6.18
N LEU A 40 5.58 8.81 -5.75
CA LEU A 40 6.30 9.23 -4.55
C LEU A 40 7.29 10.37 -4.85
N PRO A 41 7.45 11.31 -3.92
CA PRO A 41 8.51 12.31 -4.02
C PRO A 41 9.91 11.66 -4.00
N PRO A 42 10.90 12.25 -4.69
CA PRO A 42 12.25 11.70 -4.80
C PRO A 42 12.91 11.39 -3.44
N GLU A 43 12.61 12.19 -2.42
CA GLU A 43 13.15 12.02 -1.07
C GLU A 43 12.65 10.72 -0.42
N LEU A 44 11.39 10.33 -0.65
CA LEU A 44 10.85 9.06 -0.13
C LEU A 44 11.39 7.87 -0.93
N LEU A 45 11.51 7.99 -2.25
CA LEU A 45 12.13 6.94 -3.07
C LEU A 45 13.58 6.68 -2.67
N SER A 46 14.35 7.74 -2.43
CA SER A 46 15.73 7.63 -1.95
C SER A 46 15.80 6.86 -0.63
N LYS A 47 14.88 7.12 0.31
CA LYS A 47 14.81 6.38 1.58
C LYS A 47 14.47 4.90 1.38
N VAL A 48 13.52 4.58 0.50
CA VAL A 48 13.16 3.18 0.19
C VAL A 48 14.36 2.43 -0.40
N LEU A 49 15.08 3.08 -1.32
CA LEU A 49 16.29 2.51 -1.93
C LEU A 49 17.41 2.35 -0.91
N GLN A 50 17.65 3.34 -0.04
CA GLN A 50 18.64 3.24 1.04
C GLN A 50 18.32 2.10 2.00
N ALA A 51 17.07 1.98 2.43
CA ALA A 51 16.62 0.89 3.31
C ALA A 51 16.82 -0.47 2.64
N SER A 52 16.46 -0.59 1.36
CA SER A 52 16.61 -1.82 0.58
C SER A 52 18.09 -2.20 0.37
N LEU A 53 18.95 -1.21 0.08
CA LEU A 53 20.38 -1.44 -0.10
C LEU A 53 21.07 -1.82 1.21
N ALA A 54 20.72 -1.17 2.32
CA ALA A 54 21.23 -1.51 3.64
C ALA A 54 20.82 -2.94 4.07
N ALA A 55 19.61 -3.36 3.70
CA ALA A 55 19.11 -4.71 3.97
C ALA A 55 19.60 -5.77 2.97
N GLY A 56 20.24 -5.37 1.86
CA GLY A 56 20.66 -6.26 0.77
C GLY A 56 19.51 -6.86 -0.04
N SER A 57 18.26 -6.45 0.20
CA SER A 57 17.07 -6.90 -0.51
C SER A 57 15.94 -5.88 -0.39
N MET A 58 15.11 -5.79 -1.43
CA MET A 58 13.89 -4.98 -1.44
C MET A 58 12.69 -5.90 -1.21
N THR A 59 12.23 -6.00 0.04
CA THR A 59 11.05 -6.80 0.39
C THR A 59 9.84 -5.91 0.65
N PRO A 60 8.61 -6.43 0.51
CA PRO A 60 7.40 -5.66 0.77
C PRO A 60 7.33 -5.05 2.17
N GLU A 61 7.79 -5.78 3.18
CA GLU A 61 7.84 -5.32 4.57
C GLU A 61 8.74 -4.08 4.70
N ARG A 62 9.92 -4.11 4.08
CA ARG A 62 10.88 -3.00 4.11
C ARG A 62 10.37 -1.76 3.39
N VAL A 63 9.66 -1.96 2.29
CA VAL A 63 9.03 -0.83 1.60
C VAL A 63 7.99 -0.18 2.49
N LEU A 64 7.16 -0.96 3.20
CA LEU A 64 6.14 -0.42 4.11
C LEU A 64 6.70 0.18 5.41
N GLU A 65 7.88 -0.22 5.86
CA GLU A 65 8.60 0.46 6.95
C GLU A 65 8.95 1.92 6.59
N THR A 66 9.17 2.20 5.30
CA THR A 66 9.52 3.54 4.82
C THR A 66 8.31 4.29 4.24
N VAL A 67 7.41 3.57 3.56
CA VAL A 67 6.22 4.09 2.90
C VAL A 67 4.99 3.64 3.70
N THR A 68 4.68 4.41 4.74
CA THR A 68 3.57 4.11 5.65
C THR A 68 2.21 4.24 4.95
N PRO A 69 1.14 3.65 5.51
CA PRO A 69 -0.23 3.82 5.03
C PRO A 69 -0.64 5.27 4.78
N GLU A 70 -0.21 6.23 5.61
CA GLU A 70 -0.50 7.65 5.40
C GLU A 70 0.21 8.22 4.18
N LEU A 71 1.46 7.80 3.94
CA LEU A 71 2.23 8.23 2.78
C LEU A 71 1.65 7.62 1.50
N LEU A 72 1.24 6.35 1.55
CA LEU A 72 0.53 5.71 0.46
C LEU A 72 -0.75 6.48 0.12
N ALA A 73 -1.59 6.76 1.12
CA ALA A 73 -2.83 7.50 0.92
C ALA A 73 -2.61 8.93 0.39
N ARG A 74 -1.48 9.56 0.74
CA ARG A 74 -1.15 10.92 0.31
C ARG A 74 -0.66 11.00 -1.12
N HIS A 75 0.11 10.01 -1.56
CA HIS A 75 0.87 10.11 -2.79
C HIS A 75 0.34 9.22 -3.90
N LEU A 76 -0.26 8.07 -3.57
CA LEU A 76 -0.77 7.16 -4.59
C LEU A 76 -2.17 7.55 -5.07
N PRO A 77 -2.49 7.26 -6.34
CA PRO A 77 -3.85 7.36 -6.84
C PRO A 77 -4.82 6.49 -6.03
N HIS A 78 -6.01 7.00 -5.74
CA HIS A 78 -7.04 6.27 -5.00
C HIS A 78 -7.45 4.95 -5.66
N GLU A 79 -7.39 4.87 -6.99
CA GLU A 79 -7.66 3.64 -7.75
C GLU A 79 -6.63 2.54 -7.47
N VAL A 80 -5.36 2.90 -7.29
CA VAL A 80 -4.30 1.95 -6.90
C VAL A 80 -4.53 1.47 -5.48
N LEU A 81 -4.82 2.39 -4.54
CA LEU A 81 -5.10 2.04 -3.14
C LEU A 81 -6.31 1.11 -3.03
N TRP A 82 -7.36 1.38 -3.80
CA TRP A 82 -8.53 0.50 -3.86
C TRP A 82 -8.18 -0.87 -4.43
N ALA A 83 -7.33 -0.94 -5.46
CA ALA A 83 -6.87 -2.21 -6.01
C ALA A 83 -6.07 -3.04 -4.98
N CYS A 84 -5.19 -2.41 -4.18
CA CYS A 84 -4.50 -3.06 -3.06
C CYS A 84 -5.51 -3.69 -2.08
N ILE A 85 -6.52 -2.91 -1.67
CA ILE A 85 -7.58 -3.35 -0.74
C ILE A 85 -8.38 -4.51 -1.34
N ALA A 86 -8.77 -4.41 -2.61
CA ALA A 86 -9.56 -5.43 -3.29
C ALA A 86 -8.78 -6.74 -3.45
N ALA A 87 -7.50 -6.68 -3.81
CA ALA A 87 -6.63 -7.85 -3.90
C ALA A 87 -6.47 -8.53 -2.54
N ALA A 88 -6.29 -7.74 -1.48
CA ALA A 88 -6.18 -8.26 -0.13
C ALA A 88 -7.48 -8.90 0.37
N ALA A 89 -8.63 -8.25 0.13
CA ALA A 89 -9.95 -8.79 0.43
C ALA A 89 -10.22 -10.11 -0.32
N ALA A 90 -9.87 -10.18 -1.61
CA ALA A 90 -10.04 -11.38 -2.43
C ALA A 90 -9.23 -12.57 -1.89
N ARG A 91 -7.96 -12.36 -1.51
CA ARG A 91 -7.15 -13.40 -0.87
C ARG A 91 -7.71 -13.83 0.48
N ALA A 92 -8.21 -12.87 1.27
CA ALA A 92 -8.83 -13.14 2.57
C ALA A 92 -10.17 -13.89 2.46
N GLY A 93 -10.61 -14.25 1.25
CA GLY A 93 -11.89 -14.94 1.02
C GLY A 93 -13.10 -14.03 1.18
N VAL A 94 -12.90 -12.71 1.26
CA VAL A 94 -13.96 -11.70 1.20
C VAL A 94 -14.35 -11.51 -0.27
N THR A 95 -14.88 -12.56 -0.86
CA THR A 95 -15.50 -12.52 -2.20
C THR A 95 -16.97 -12.15 -2.03
N ASN A 96 -17.44 -11.23 -2.86
CA ASN A 96 -18.84 -10.83 -2.89
C ASN A 96 -19.73 -12.02 -3.33
N THR A 97 -20.13 -12.89 -2.39
CA THR A 97 -21.27 -13.78 -2.58
C THR A 97 -22.55 -12.97 -2.40
N VAL A 98 -22.78 -12.00 -3.29
CA VAL A 98 -24.17 -11.63 -3.60
C VAL A 98 -24.65 -12.68 -4.58
N ALA A 99 -25.36 -13.67 -4.04
CA ALA A 99 -26.14 -14.61 -4.81
C ALA A 99 -26.99 -13.85 -5.85
N SER A 100 -26.96 -14.35 -7.07
CA SER A 100 -27.87 -13.96 -8.16
C SER A 100 -29.33 -14.17 -7.79
#